data_AF-C7CG02-F1
#
_entry.id   AF-C7CG02-F1
#
_cell.length_a   1.000
_cell.length_b   1.000
_cell.length_c   1.000
_cell.angle_alpha   90.00
_cell.angle_beta   90.00
_cell.angle_gamma   90.00
#
_symmetry.space_group_name_H-M   'P 1'
#
loop_
_entity.id
_entity.type
_entity.pdbx_description
1 polymer ?
#
loop_
_entity_poly.entity_id
_entity_poly.type
_entity_poly.pdbx_seq_one_letter_code
_entity_poly.pdbx_strand_id
1 'polypeptide(L)'
;MDPMLKEEPPSRMSGALVTFEPGARTAWHTHPLGQTLIVTAGAGRVQQWGRPIQEIRPGDVVRIRPGVKHWHGASATAGMSHVAIAEALDGKVVEWMEHVTDAQYRGE
;
A
#
# COMPACT_ATOMS: atom_id res chain seq x y z
N MET A 1 7.23 -6.33 -8.34
CA MET A 1 7.35 -6.44 -6.87
C MET A 1 8.52 -7.34 -6.61
N ASP A 2 9.46 -6.85 -5.82
CA ASP A 2 10.71 -7.53 -5.53
C ASP A 2 10.69 -7.91 -4.04
N PRO A 3 10.60 -9.21 -3.70
CA PRO A 3 10.58 -9.65 -2.30
C PRO A 3 11.82 -9.18 -1.54
N MET A 4 11.64 -8.66 -0.32
CA MET A 4 12.74 -8.19 0.54
C MET A 4 12.79 -8.90 1.88
N LEU A 5 11.62 -9.17 2.47
CA LEU A 5 11.46 -9.83 3.76
C LEU A 5 10.45 -10.96 3.58
N LYS A 6 10.82 -12.14 4.07
CA LYS A 6 9.95 -13.32 4.10
C LYS A 6 9.60 -13.64 5.54
N GLU A 7 8.39 -14.12 5.75
CA GLU A 7 7.95 -14.63 7.05
C GLU A 7 8.84 -15.80 7.49
N GLU A 8 9.37 -15.71 8.71
CA GLU A 8 10.20 -16.73 9.35
C GLU A 8 9.81 -16.87 10.83
N PRO A 9 9.12 -17.95 11.23
CA PRO A 9 8.67 -18.13 12.61
C PRO A 9 9.82 -18.01 13.63
N PRO A 10 9.63 -17.30 14.76
CA PRO A 10 8.36 -16.76 15.26
C PRO A 10 7.98 -15.37 14.68
N SER A 11 8.81 -14.78 13.81
CA SER A 11 8.46 -13.54 13.12
C SER A 11 7.36 -13.79 12.09
N ARG A 12 6.38 -12.89 12.05
CA ARG A 12 5.27 -12.91 11.08
C ARG A 12 5.45 -11.90 9.95
N MET A 13 6.57 -11.18 9.96
CA MET A 13 6.80 -10.02 9.10
C MET A 13 7.16 -10.46 7.69
N SER A 14 6.50 -9.84 6.71
CA SER A 14 6.83 -9.93 5.29
C SER A 14 6.95 -8.54 4.70
N GLY A 15 7.67 -8.42 3.59
CA GLY A 15 7.80 -7.15 2.92
C GLY A 15 8.48 -7.23 1.57
N ALA A 16 8.22 -6.21 0.76
CA ALA A 16 8.73 -6.13 -0.60
C ALA A 16 8.85 -4.70 -1.07
N LEU A 17 9.72 -4.50 -2.06
CA LEU A 17 9.73 -3.30 -2.87
C LEU A 17 8.64 -3.43 -3.94
N VAL A 18 7.74 -2.45 -3.98
CA VAL A 18 6.69 -2.38 -5.00
C VAL A 18 6.88 -1.10 -5.79
N THR A 19 6.87 -1.22 -7.11
CA THR A 19 6.96 -0.10 -8.05
C THR A 19 5.66 -0.04 -8.86
N PHE A 20 5.09 1.15 -8.94
CA PHE A 20 3.91 1.49 -9.73
C PHE A 20 4.29 2.45 -10.84
N GLU A 21 3.88 2.14 -12.07
CA GLU A 21 3.89 3.09 -13.19
C GLU A 21 2.87 4.22 -12.97
N PRO A 22 3.00 5.38 -13.65
CA PRO A 22 2.02 6.47 -13.54
C PRO A 22 0.56 5.98 -13.67
N GLY A 23 -0.29 6.37 -12.72
CA GLY A 23 -1.69 5.98 -12.66
C GLY A 23 -1.97 4.55 -12.15
N ALA A 24 -0.96 3.70 -11.97
CA ALA A 24 -1.13 2.37 -11.42
C ALA A 24 -1.36 2.42 -9.91
N ARG A 25 -2.27 1.57 -9.42
CA ARG A 25 -2.64 1.48 -8.00
C ARG A 25 -3.14 0.09 -7.64
N THR A 26 -3.11 -0.22 -6.36
CA THR A 26 -3.73 -1.43 -5.82
C THR A 26 -5.26 -1.37 -5.98
N ALA A 27 -5.91 -2.54 -5.92
CA ALA A 27 -7.33 -2.60 -5.56
C ALA A 27 -7.49 -2.16 -4.10
N TRP A 28 -8.73 -1.85 -3.71
CA TRP A 28 -9.02 -1.69 -2.29
C TRP A 28 -8.70 -3.00 -1.55
N HIS A 29 -8.14 -2.89 -0.36
CA HIS A 29 -7.78 -4.04 0.45
C HIS A 29 -7.65 -3.69 1.93
N THR A 30 -7.51 -4.70 2.78
CA THR A 30 -7.18 -4.57 4.20
C THR A 30 -6.03 -5.50 4.59
N HIS A 31 -5.35 -5.16 5.68
CA HIS A 31 -4.36 -6.01 6.33
C HIS A 31 -4.82 -6.34 7.76
N PRO A 32 -4.80 -7.61 8.20
CA PRO A 32 -5.34 -8.00 9.50
C PRO A 32 -4.54 -7.42 10.68
N LEU A 33 -3.25 -7.15 10.49
CA LEU A 33 -2.36 -6.53 11.48
C LEU A 33 -1.82 -5.16 11.04
N GLY A 34 -2.45 -4.58 10.00
CA GLY A 34 -2.05 -3.30 9.43
C GLY A 34 -0.86 -3.42 8.49
N GLN A 35 -0.40 -2.26 8.00
CA GLN A 35 0.67 -2.15 7.02
C GLN A 35 1.49 -0.88 7.27
N THR A 36 2.79 -0.97 7.03
CA THR A 36 3.67 0.22 6.96
C THR A 36 4.23 0.33 5.55
N LEU A 37 4.12 1.53 4.97
CA LEU A 37 4.75 1.88 3.70
C LEU A 37 5.90 2.84 3.96
N ILE A 38 7.03 2.62 3.31
CA ILE A 38 8.18 3.55 3.32
C ILE A 38 8.47 3.90 1.86
N VAL A 39 8.18 5.12 1.46
CA VAL A 39 8.36 5.55 0.06
C VAL A 39 9.83 5.76 -0.23
N THR A 40 10.31 5.18 -1.33
CA THR A 40 11.73 5.19 -1.70
C THR A 40 12.01 5.99 -2.96
N ALA A 41 11.05 6.12 -3.88
CA ALA A 41 11.22 6.89 -5.11
C ALA A 41 9.89 7.43 -5.66
N GLY A 42 9.97 8.52 -6.42
CA GLY A 42 8.86 9.02 -7.24
C GLY A 42 7.77 9.76 -6.47
N ALA A 43 6.53 9.70 -6.97
CA ALA A 43 5.39 10.41 -6.40
C ALA A 43 4.14 9.52 -6.38
N GLY A 44 3.59 9.29 -5.19
CA GLY A 44 2.48 8.37 -4.99
C GLY A 44 1.27 8.98 -4.32
N ARG A 45 0.23 8.16 -4.21
CA ARG A 45 -1.02 8.44 -3.51
C ARG A 45 -1.38 7.27 -2.60
N VAL A 46 -2.00 7.58 -1.48
CA VAL A 46 -2.64 6.61 -0.59
C VAL A 46 -3.99 7.16 -0.13
N GLN A 47 -4.99 6.30 -0.02
CA GLN A 47 -6.27 6.67 0.55
C GLN A 47 -6.77 5.58 1.48
N GLN A 48 -7.21 6.00 2.67
CA GLN A 48 -7.99 5.16 3.58
C GLN A 48 -9.48 5.47 3.36
N TRP A 49 -10.34 4.47 3.43
CA TRP A 49 -11.76 4.60 3.14
C TRP A 49 -12.41 5.74 3.96
N GLY A 50 -13.15 6.61 3.27
CA GLY A 50 -13.78 7.79 3.88
C GLY A 50 -12.82 8.89 4.31
N ARG A 51 -11.54 8.83 3.92
CA ARG A 51 -10.53 9.87 4.18
C ARG A 51 -10.08 10.51 2.87
N PRO A 52 -9.56 11.75 2.92
CA PRO A 52 -8.95 12.38 1.76
C PRO A 52 -7.78 11.55 1.21
N ILE A 53 -7.56 11.64 -0.09
CA ILE A 53 -6.35 11.13 -0.74
C ILE A 53 -5.15 11.91 -0.21
N GLN A 54 -4.09 11.19 0.14
CA GLN A 54 -2.82 11.75 0.61
C GLN A 54 -1.76 11.51 -0.46
N GLU A 55 -1.03 12.57 -0.80
CA GLU A 55 0.17 12.48 -1.62
C GLU A 55 1.35 12.02 -0.75
N ILE A 56 2.18 11.12 -1.29
CA ILE A 56 3.34 10.55 -0.60
C ILE A 56 4.60 10.63 -1.46
N ARG A 57 5.74 10.91 -0.84
CA ARG A 57 7.04 11.21 -1.49
C ARG A 57 8.18 10.47 -0.78
N PRO A 58 9.37 10.36 -1.39
CA PRO A 58 10.48 9.62 -0.81
C PRO A 58 10.83 10.12 0.60
N GLY A 59 10.95 9.20 1.55
CA GLY A 59 11.14 9.50 2.96
C GLY A 59 9.86 9.47 3.80
N ASP A 60 8.68 9.56 3.18
CA ASP A 60 7.41 9.44 3.90
C ASP A 60 7.19 8.02 4.41
N VAL A 61 6.67 7.93 5.64
CA VAL A 61 6.24 6.69 6.28
C VAL A 61 4.73 6.74 6.49
N VAL A 62 4.01 5.82 5.85
CA VAL A 62 2.56 5.69 6.01
C VAL A 62 2.27 4.49 6.89
N ARG A 63 1.58 4.71 8.01
CA ARG A 63 1.13 3.62 8.89
C ARG A 63 -0.38 3.44 8.78
N ILE A 64 -0.78 2.27 8.30
CA ILE A 64 -2.16 1.90 8.04
C ILE A 64 -2.57 0.90 9.12
N ARG A 65 -3.61 1.24 9.89
CA ARG A 65 -4.04 0.44 11.03
C ARG A 65 -4.68 -0.89 10.59
N PRO A 66 -4.68 -1.91 11.47
CA PRO A 66 -5.41 -3.17 11.25
C PRO A 66 -6.84 -2.96 10.73
N GLY A 67 -7.22 -3.72 9.71
CA GLY A 67 -8.58 -3.75 9.16
C GLY A 67 -9.02 -2.48 8.40
N VAL A 68 -8.17 -1.47 8.27
CA VAL A 68 -8.51 -0.26 7.51
C VAL A 68 -8.53 -0.57 6.01
N LYS A 69 -9.68 -0.37 5.36
CA LYS A 69 -9.81 -0.46 3.91
C LYS A 69 -9.05 0.70 3.25
N HIS A 70 -8.13 0.39 2.35
CA HIS A 70 -7.27 1.39 1.73
C HIS A 70 -6.78 0.96 0.34
N TRP A 71 -6.24 1.91 -0.41
CA TRP A 71 -5.43 1.67 -1.60
C TRP A 71 -4.22 2.59 -1.60
N HIS A 72 -3.20 2.22 -2.37
CA HIS A 72 -2.02 3.04 -2.62
C HIS A 72 -1.48 2.76 -4.03
N GLY A 73 -0.76 3.72 -4.58
CA GLY A 73 -0.22 3.63 -5.93
C GLY A 73 0.55 4.87 -6.34
N ALA A 74 0.87 4.95 -7.62
CA ALA A 74 1.52 6.09 -8.22
C ALA A 74 0.56 7.29 -8.36
N SER A 75 1.16 8.47 -8.47
CA SER A 75 0.48 9.67 -8.96
C SER A 75 0.08 9.52 -10.43
N ALA A 76 -0.73 10.44 -10.94
CA ALA A 76 -1.24 10.35 -12.31
C ALA A 76 -0.14 10.50 -13.37
N THR A 77 0.97 11.18 -13.05
CA THR A 77 1.99 11.59 -14.03
C THR A 77 3.39 11.07 -13.72
N ALA A 78 3.61 10.47 -12.56
CA ALA A 78 4.91 9.95 -12.15
C ALA A 78 4.75 8.62 -11.43
N GLY A 79 5.65 7.67 -11.72
CA GLY A 79 5.73 6.41 -11.02
C GLY A 79 6.16 6.59 -9.55
N MET A 80 6.01 5.53 -8.76
CA MET A 80 6.37 5.52 -7.35
C MET A 80 6.84 4.15 -6.91
N SER A 81 7.87 4.12 -6.07
CA SER A 81 8.33 2.90 -5.40
C SER A 81 8.25 3.07 -3.89
N HIS A 82 7.84 2.01 -3.21
CA HIS A 82 7.85 1.95 -1.75
C HIS A 82 8.17 0.54 -1.25
N VAL A 83 8.74 0.45 -0.06
CA VAL A 83 8.76 -0.80 0.71
C VAL A 83 7.40 -0.94 1.39
N ALA A 84 6.73 -2.07 1.19
CA ALA A 84 5.52 -2.44 1.92
C ALA A 84 5.88 -3.49 2.96
N ILE A 85 5.45 -3.30 4.21
CA ILE A 85 5.72 -4.20 5.33
C ILE A 85 4.40 -4.53 6.02
N ALA A 86 4.10 -5.81 6.18
CA ALA A 86 2.90 -6.29 6.88
C ALA A 86 3.18 -7.62 7.60
N GLU A 87 2.37 -7.93 8.61
CA GLU A 87 2.41 -9.20 9.33
C GLU A 87 1.25 -10.11 8.92
N ALA A 88 1.51 -11.42 8.90
CA ALA A 88 0.47 -12.43 8.73
C ALA A 88 -0.31 -12.68 10.03
N LEU A 89 -1.61 -12.93 9.90
CA LEU A 89 -2.47 -13.51 10.94
C LEU A 89 -3.19 -14.72 10.35
N ASP A 90 -3.06 -15.89 10.99
CA ASP A 90 -3.66 -17.15 10.53
C ASP A 90 -3.36 -17.46 9.04
N GLY A 91 -2.11 -17.23 8.63
CA GLY A 91 -1.65 -17.44 7.25
C GLY A 91 -2.12 -16.39 6.24
N LYS A 92 -2.82 -15.34 6.68
CA LYS A 92 -3.31 -14.25 5.81
C LYS A 92 -2.56 -12.96 6.08
N VAL A 93 -2.03 -12.35 5.04
CA VAL A 93 -1.40 -11.02 5.10
C VAL A 93 -2.33 -9.93 4.57
N VAL A 94 -3.21 -10.25 3.61
CA VAL A 94 -4.04 -9.26 2.90
C VAL A 94 -5.40 -9.86 2.56
N GLU A 95 -6.43 -9.01 2.59
CA GLU A 95 -7.76 -9.30 2.04
C GLU A 95 -8.07 -8.29 0.93
N TRP A 96 -8.12 -8.79 -0.31
CA TRP A 96 -8.38 -8.01 -1.51
C TRP A 96 -9.89 -7.77 -1.72
N MET A 97 -10.23 -6.60 -2.24
CA MET A 97 -11.60 -6.16 -2.52
C MET A 97 -11.72 -5.64 -3.95
N GLU A 98 -12.68 -4.73 -4.21
CA GLU A 98 -12.92 -4.19 -5.53
C GLU A 98 -11.79 -3.24 -6.02
N HIS A 99 -11.66 -3.11 -7.34
CA HIS A 99 -10.75 -2.15 -7.94
C HIS A 99 -11.13 -0.70 -7.61
N VAL A 100 -10.11 0.14 -7.44
CA VAL A 100 -10.29 1.59 -7.31
C VAL A 100 -10.72 2.15 -8.67
N THR A 101 -11.94 2.65 -8.73
CA THR A 101 -12.49 3.31 -9.93
C THR A 101 -11.69 4.58 -10.27
N ASP A 102 -11.76 5.04 -11.52
CA ASP A 102 -11.05 6.27 -11.88
C ASP A 102 -11.61 7.51 -11.16
N ALA A 103 -12.91 7.54 -10.86
CA ALA A 103 -13.54 8.59 -10.06
C ALA A 103 -12.95 8.62 -8.64
N GLN A 104 -12.88 7.46 -7.97
CA GLN A 104 -12.23 7.34 -6.66
C GLN A 104 -10.75 7.74 -6.70
N TYR A 105 -10.03 7.36 -7.75
CA TYR A 105 -8.61 7.73 -7.93
C TYR A 105 -8.41 9.24 -8.14
N ARG A 106 -9.38 9.92 -8.75
CA ARG A 106 -9.41 11.38 -8.92
C ARG A 106 -9.93 12.12 -7.68
N GLY A 107 -10.58 11.42 -6.74
CA GLY A 107 -11.18 12.01 -5.54
C GLY A 107 -12.54 12.66 -5.80
N GLU A 108 -13.28 12.13 -6.77
CA GLU A 108 -14.64 12.55 -7.16
C GLU A 108 -15.73 11.88 -6.32
#